data_AF-A0A9P6T311-F1
#
_entry.id   AF-A0A9P6T311-F1
#
_cell.length_a   1.000
_cell.length_b   1.000
_cell.length_c   1.000
_cell.angle_alpha   90.00
_cell.angle_beta   90.00
_cell.angle_gamma   90.00
#
_symmetry.space_group_name_H-M   'P 1'
#
loop_
_entity.id
_entity.type
_entity.pdbx_description
1 polymer ?
#
loop_
_entity_poly.entity_id
_entity_poly.type
_entity_poly.pdbx_seq_one_letter_code
_entity_poly.pdbx_strand_id
1 'polypeptide(L)'
;MHILTRAEEEYLFKTLKANALKECDPIVKEFVECTHGKLVTVLWSCRAQHKAMNKCLMALTTQAEMDKLKIQYLNDLAEGKVDHAQLQREQKLKEEEIKRKSKSSGPGVH
;
A
#
# COMPACT_ATOMS: atom_id res chain seq x y z
N MET A 1 14.97 1.81 24.93
CA MET A 1 14.92 0.96 23.71
C MET A 1 13.44 0.78 23.39
N HIS A 2 12.95 1.39 22.31
CA HIS A 2 11.56 1.24 21.89
C HIS A 2 11.39 -0.11 21.20
N ILE A 3 10.34 -0.84 21.56
CA ILE A 3 9.99 -2.11 20.92
C ILE A 3 8.76 -1.82 20.06
N LEU A 4 8.86 -2.11 18.77
CA LEU A 4 7.75 -1.90 17.84
C LEU A 4 6.53 -2.72 18.29
N THR A 5 5.44 -2.02 18.51
CA THR A 5 4.12 -2.60 18.74
C THR A 5 3.55 -3.15 17.43
N ARG A 6 2.61 -4.09 17.53
CA ARG A 6 1.91 -4.67 16.37
C ARG A 6 1.31 -3.59 15.45
N ALA A 7 0.80 -2.51 16.02
CA ALA A 7 0.18 -1.45 15.24
C ALA A 7 1.22 -0.59 14.49
N GLU A 8 2.40 -0.39 15.08
CA GLU A 8 3.53 0.26 14.41
C GLU A 8 4.06 -0.60 13.26
N GLU A 9 4.17 -1.91 13.47
CA GLU A 9 4.58 -2.82 12.40
C GLU A 9 3.55 -2.87 11.25
N GLU A 10 2.25 -2.93 11.58
CA GLU A 10 1.17 -2.84 10.58
C GLU A 10 1.24 -1.50 9.80
N TYR A 11 1.51 -0.39 10.49
CA TYR A 11 1.70 0.92 9.86
C TYR A 11 2.88 0.90 8.88
N LEU A 12 4.04 0.40 9.30
CA LEU A 12 5.24 0.35 8.48
C LEU A 12 5.04 -0.54 7.25
N PHE A 13 4.34 -1.67 7.41
CA PHE A 13 4.01 -2.55 6.29
C PHE A 13 3.05 -1.89 5.29
N LYS A 14 2.05 -1.14 5.76
CA LYS A 14 1.18 -0.34 4.89
C LYS A 14 1.97 0.74 4.14
N THR A 15 2.87 1.42 4.84
CA THR A 15 3.74 2.46 4.25
C THR A 15 4.67 1.88 3.18
N LEU A 16 5.33 0.75 3.46
CA LEU A 16 6.15 0.03 2.48
C LEU A 16 5.35 -0.28 1.22
N LYS A 17 4.18 -0.90 1.37
CA LYS A 17 3.32 -1.26 0.24
C LYS A 17 2.87 -0.04 -0.55
N ALA A 18 2.49 1.04 0.13
CA ALA A 18 2.10 2.29 -0.54
C ALA A 18 3.26 2.89 -1.34
N ASN A 19 4.48 2.84 -0.81
CA ASN A 19 5.67 3.30 -1.53
C ASN A 19 5.96 2.41 -2.74
N ALA A 20 5.93 1.08 -2.56
CA ALA A 20 6.11 0.13 -3.66
C ALA A 20 5.06 0.30 -4.77
N LEU A 21 3.80 0.57 -4.42
CA LEU A 21 2.74 0.84 -5.40
C LEU A 21 3.00 2.13 -6.20
N LYS A 22 3.55 3.18 -5.58
CA LYS A 22 3.92 4.42 -6.27
C LYS A 22 5.10 4.23 -7.22
N GLU A 23 6.13 3.50 -6.79
CA GLU A 23 7.29 3.18 -7.64
C GLU A 23 6.91 2.28 -8.82
N CYS A 24 5.96 1.36 -8.61
CA CYS A 24 5.45 0.46 -9.64
C CYS A 24 4.23 1.02 -10.41
N ASP A 25 3.88 2.30 -10.25
CA ASP A 25 2.67 2.92 -10.82
C ASP A 25 2.41 2.60 -12.32
N PRO A 26 3.38 2.72 -13.24
CA PRO A 26 3.12 2.40 -14.65
C PRO A 26 2.73 0.93 -14.88
N ILE A 27 3.34 0.00 -14.13
CA ILE A 27 3.07 -1.44 -14.25
C ILE A 27 1.73 -1.78 -13.59
N VAL A 28 1.41 -1.12 -12.47
CA VAL A 28 0.10 -1.23 -11.81
C VAL A 28 -0.99 -0.74 -12.76
N LYS A 29 -0.76 0.38 -13.46
CA LYS A 29 -1.70 0.95 -14.42
C LYS A 29 -2.00 -0.02 -15.57
N GLU A 30 -0.98 -0.65 -16.16
CA GLU A 30 -1.19 -1.69 -17.19
C GLU A 30 -2.04 -2.87 -16.70
N PHE A 31 -1.83 -3.30 -15.45
CA PHE A 31 -2.67 -4.33 -14.85
C PHE A 31 -4.11 -3.86 -14.67
N VAL A 32 -4.31 -2.66 -14.12
CA VAL A 32 -5.63 -2.05 -13.93
C VAL A 32 -6.36 -1.93 -15.27
N GLU A 33 -5.71 -1.41 -16.30
CA GLU A 33 -6.25 -1.30 -17.66
C GLU A 33 -6.66 -2.67 -18.22
N CYS A 34 -5.86 -3.72 -18.01
CA CYS A 34 -6.24 -5.07 -18.42
C CYS A 34 -7.50 -5.58 -17.67
N THR A 35 -7.64 -5.22 -16.39
CA THR A 35 -8.78 -5.67 -15.57
C THR A 35 -10.09 -4.94 -15.89
N HIS A 36 -10.03 -3.80 -16.59
CA HIS A 36 -11.23 -3.05 -16.96
C HIS A 36 -12.21 -3.93 -17.76
N GLY A 37 -13.45 -4.01 -17.28
CA GLY A 37 -14.52 -4.79 -17.93
C GLY A 37 -14.41 -6.30 -17.77
N LYS A 38 -13.48 -6.82 -16.95
CA LYS A 38 -13.31 -8.25 -16.68
C LYS A 38 -13.62 -8.53 -15.21
N LEU A 39 -14.61 -9.40 -14.95
CA LEU A 39 -14.98 -9.79 -13.58
C LEU A 39 -14.47 -11.18 -13.22
N VAL A 40 -14.66 -12.16 -14.11
CA VAL A 40 -14.37 -13.58 -13.83
C VAL A 40 -13.06 -14.05 -14.47
N THR A 41 -12.68 -13.45 -15.60
CA THR A 41 -11.57 -13.96 -16.43
C THR A 41 -10.23 -13.25 -16.20
N VAL A 42 -10.13 -12.38 -15.20
CA VAL A 42 -8.93 -11.55 -14.91
C VAL A 42 -7.68 -12.41 -14.68
N LEU A 43 -7.79 -13.47 -13.86
CA LEU A 43 -6.66 -14.34 -13.50
C LEU A 43 -5.99 -15.03 -14.70
N TRP A 44 -6.73 -15.19 -15.79
CA TRP A 44 -6.32 -15.87 -17.01
C TRP A 44 -5.90 -14.83 -18.05
N SER A 45 -6.77 -13.86 -18.31
CA SER A 45 -6.62 -12.84 -19.35
C SER A 45 -5.53 -11.83 -19.03
N CYS A 46 -5.32 -11.51 -17.75
CA CYS A 46 -4.36 -10.51 -17.27
C CYS A 46 -3.18 -11.12 -16.54
N ARG A 47 -2.92 -12.43 -16.74
CA ARG A 47 -1.85 -13.16 -16.04
C ARG A 47 -0.48 -12.54 -16.27
N ALA A 48 -0.21 -12.06 -17.48
CA ALA A 48 1.07 -11.45 -17.84
C ALA A 48 1.30 -10.13 -17.08
N GLN A 49 0.32 -9.23 -17.11
CA GLN A 49 0.34 -7.95 -16.42
C GLN A 49 0.40 -8.15 -14.90
N HIS A 50 -0.38 -9.10 -14.38
CA HIS A 50 -0.33 -9.46 -12.96
C HIS A 50 1.06 -9.96 -12.54
N LYS A 51 1.71 -10.80 -13.36
CA LYS A 51 3.06 -11.28 -13.08
C LYS A 51 4.08 -10.14 -13.11
N ALA A 52 3.98 -9.22 -14.05
CA ALA A 52 4.84 -8.04 -14.14
C ALA A 52 4.70 -7.14 -12.91
N MET A 53 3.46 -6.80 -12.55
CA MET A 53 3.14 -6.02 -11.35
C MET A 53 3.68 -6.70 -10.09
N ASN A 54 3.40 -7.99 -9.90
CA ASN A 54 3.85 -8.72 -8.73
C ASN A 54 5.38 -8.80 -8.65
N LYS A 55 6.07 -8.96 -9.79
CA LYS A 55 7.54 -8.93 -9.84
C LYS A 55 8.09 -7.59 -9.37
N CYS A 56 7.51 -6.47 -9.80
CA CYS A 56 7.92 -5.14 -9.36
C CYS A 56 7.71 -4.95 -7.85
N LEU A 57 6.51 -5.27 -7.36
CA LEU A 57 6.18 -5.13 -5.94
C LEU A 57 7.10 -5.98 -5.06
N MET A 58 7.32 -7.26 -5.41
CA MET A 58 8.18 -8.15 -4.63
C MET A 58 9.65 -7.67 -4.55
N ALA A 59 10.13 -6.97 -5.57
CA ALA A 59 11.48 -6.40 -5.55
C ALA A 59 11.62 -5.24 -4.56
N LEU A 60 10.52 -4.54 -4.25
CA LEU A 60 10.50 -3.39 -3.33
C LEU A 60 9.98 -3.75 -1.93
N THR A 61 9.26 -4.86 -1.79
CA THR A 61 8.72 -5.33 -0.50
C THR A 61 9.60 -6.41 0.13
N THR A 62 10.91 -6.23 0.11
CA THR A 62 11.87 -7.18 0.68
C THR A 62 12.03 -6.99 2.19
N GLN A 63 12.60 -7.99 2.87
CA GLN A 63 12.92 -7.88 4.29
C GLN A 63 13.91 -6.73 4.56
N ALA A 64 14.88 -6.52 3.67
CA ALA A 64 15.86 -5.44 3.80
C ALA A 64 15.22 -4.04 3.73
N GLU A 65 14.27 -3.83 2.81
CA GLU A 65 13.53 -2.57 2.75
C GLU A 65 12.62 -2.37 3.98
N MET A 66 12.02 -3.45 4.50
CA MET A 66 11.28 -3.39 5.76
C MET A 66 12.15 -3.01 6.95
N ASP A 67 13.33 -3.61 7.08
CA ASP A 67 14.26 -3.34 8.18
C ASP A 67 14.77 -1.90 8.11
N LYS A 68 15.05 -1.39 6.91
CA LYS A 68 15.41 0.01 6.68
C LYS A 68 14.31 0.97 7.14
N LEU A 69 13.05 0.70 6.82
CA LEU A 69 11.91 1.50 7.29
C LEU A 69 11.76 1.44 8.81
N LYS A 70 11.93 0.26 9.42
CA LYS A 70 11.89 0.09 10.89
C LYS A 70 12.97 0.94 11.57
N ILE A 71 14.21 0.90 11.06
CA ILE A 71 15.31 1.69 11.60
C ILE A 71 15.04 3.19 11.48
N GLN A 72 14.59 3.65 10.31
CA GLN A 72 14.23 5.06 10.09
C GLN A 72 13.15 5.52 11.08
N TYR A 73 12.09 4.72 11.23
CA TYR A 73 11.01 5.00 12.16
C TYR A 73 11.47 5.07 13.62
N LEU A 74 12.33 4.14 14.05
CA LEU A 74 12.89 4.15 15.40
C LEU A 74 13.78 5.38 15.65
N ASN A 75 14.53 5.82 14.64
CA ASN A 75 15.33 7.04 14.72
C ASN A 75 14.42 8.27 14.82
N ASP A 76 13.39 8.37 13.98
CA ASP A 76 12.45 9.50 14.00
C ASP A 76 11.68 9.58 15.34
N LEU A 77 11.36 8.43 15.94
CA LEU A 77 10.81 8.36 17.30
C LEU A 77 11.79 8.87 18.35
N ALA A 78 13.06 8.47 18.28
CA ALA A 78 14.09 8.91 19.22
C ALA A 78 14.34 10.42 19.12
N GLU A 79 14.18 11.00 17.93
CA GLU A 79 14.30 12.43 17.67
C GLU A 79 13.01 13.22 17.95
N GLY A 80 11.89 12.54 18.29
CA GLY A 80 10.61 13.19 18.57
C GLY A 80 9.89 13.75 17.33
N LYS A 81 10.28 13.32 16.13
CA LYS A 81 9.69 13.76 14.85
C LYS A 81 8.37 13.06 14.54
N VAL A 82 8.10 11.95 15.22
CA VAL A 82 6.97 11.07 14.92
C VAL A 82 6.11 10.85 16.16
N ASP A 83 4.83 11.19 16.06
CA ASP A 83 3.79 10.77 17.00
C ASP A 83 2.93 9.67 16.33
N HIS A 84 3.11 8.42 16.78
CA HIS A 84 2.38 7.29 16.22
C HIS A 84 0.86 7.41 16.41
N ALA A 85 0.41 7.98 17.54
CA ALA A 85 -1.01 8.16 17.81
C ALA A 85 -1.63 9.18 16.85
N GLN A 86 -0.89 10.24 16.52
CA GLN A 86 -1.30 11.19 15.49
C GLN A 86 -1.36 10.55 14.09
N LEU A 87 -0.30 9.83 13.69
CA LEU A 87 -0.25 9.16 12.39
C LEU A 87 -1.39 8.16 12.20
N GLN A 88 -1.73 7.38 13.24
CA GLN A 88 -2.87 6.46 13.17
C GLN A 88 -4.20 7.18 12.98
N ARG A 89 -4.41 8.32 13.64
CA ARG A 89 -5.63 9.13 13.45
C ARG A 89 -5.73 9.63 12.02
N GLU A 90 -4.65 10.19 11.49
CA GLU A 90 -4.59 10.67 10.11
C GLU A 90 -4.83 9.55 9.09
N GLN A 91 -4.27 8.36 9.33
CA GLN A 91 -4.50 7.20 8.48
C GLN A 91 -5.96 6.72 8.52
N LYS A 92 -6.56 6.65 9.72
CA LYS A 92 -7.99 6.28 9.85
C LYS A 92 -8.87 7.28 9.11
N LEU A 93 -8.60 8.58 9.24
CA LEU A 93 -9.32 9.62 8.52
C LEU A 93 -9.17 9.47 6.99
N LYS A 94 -7.95 9.24 6.50
CA LYS A 94 -7.69 8.99 5.07
C LYS A 94 -8.41 7.73 4.58
N GLU A 95 -8.40 6.65 5.37
CA GLU A 95 -9.07 5.39 5.02
C GLU A 95 -10.60 5.56 5.00
N GLU A 96 -11.16 6.31 5.95
CA GLU A 96 -12.58 6.68 5.98
C GLU A 96 -12.97 7.55 4.78
N GLU A 97 -12.12 8.51 4.40
CA GLU A 97 -12.33 9.36 3.23
C GLU A 97 -12.32 8.53 1.93
N ILE A 98 -11.36 7.61 1.78
CA ILE A 98 -11.31 6.66 0.66
C ILE A 98 -12.57 5.80 0.62
N LYS A 99 -13.04 5.27 1.76
CA LYS A 99 -14.30 4.50 1.85
C LYS A 99 -15.53 5.32 1.49
N ARG A 100 -15.55 6.62 1.82
CA ARG A 100 -16.64 7.53 1.41
C ARG A 100 -16.61 7.76 -0.10
N LYS A 101 -15.44 8.04 -0.67
CA LYS A 101 -15.25 8.21 -2.13
C LYS A 101 -15.59 6.95 -2.92
N SER A 102 -15.23 5.76 -2.44
CA SER A 102 -15.56 4.49 -3.11
C SER A 102 -17.06 4.19 -3.10
N LYS A 103 -17.81 4.62 -2.06
CA LYS A 103 -19.28 4.49 -2.01
C LYS A 103 -19.99 5.44 -2.97
N SER A 104 -19.46 6.65 -3.17
CA SER A 104 -20.03 7.60 -4.15
C SER A 104 -19.78 7.22 -5.61
N SER A 105 -18.82 6.32 -5.88
CA SER A 105 -18.50 5.80 -7.22
C SER A 105 -19.09 4.40 -7.48
N GLY A 106 -20.16 4.02 -6.78
CA GLY A 106 -20.87 2.75 -7.02
C GLY A 106 -21.29 2.60 -8.49
N PRO A 107 -21.29 1.37 -9.05
CA PRO A 107 -21.52 1.15 -10.47
C PRO A 107 -22.89 1.70 -10.87
N GLY A 108 -22.90 2.69 -11.75
CA GLY A 108 -24.06 2.98 -12.58
C GLY A 108 -24.36 1.73 -13.39
N VAL A 109 -25.36 0.97 -12.95
CA VAL A 109 -25.97 -0.11 -13.72
C VAL A 109 -26.77 0.60 -14.82
N HIS A 110 -26.23 0.62 -16.03
CA HIS A 110 -26.97 0.89 -17.26
C HIS A 110 -26.83 -0.33 -18.17
#